data_AF-A0A315Z717-F1
#
_entry.id   AF-A0A315Z717-F1
#
_cell.length_a   1.000
_cell.length_b   1.000
_cell.length_c   1.000
_cell.angle_alpha   90.00
_cell.angle_beta   90.00
_cell.angle_gamma   90.00
#
_symmetry.space_group_name_H-M   'P 1'
#
loop_
_entity.id
_entity.type
_entity.pdbx_description
1 polymer ?
#
loop_
_entity_poly.entity_id
_entity_poly.type
_entity_poly.pdbx_seq_one_letter_code
_entity_poly.pdbx_strand_id
1 'polypeptide(L)'
;MIKNIKLQTIILLTIFGLSSLFINESFAQSKSQLKKESILSKKKWTVTDVSRKKLGKAKKMDDFPIEIGNELNFSIDKKMGWKNNNHDYLAGKWVLDRKHLYIIHDERSLNNRLVSVKYKVVKLKDNKIVLKRLTKPKGKIKLI
;
A
#
# COMPACT_ATOMS: atom_id res chain seq x y z
N MET A 1 -38.89 -31.41 31.04
CA MET A 1 -37.59 -31.71 30.40
C MET A 1 -37.49 -31.29 28.92
N ILE A 2 -38.54 -31.43 28.11
CA ILE A 2 -38.51 -31.19 26.64
C ILE A 2 -38.31 -29.71 26.22
N LYS A 3 -38.74 -28.73 27.03
CA LYS A 3 -38.60 -27.28 26.72
C LYS A 3 -37.15 -26.79 26.69
N ASN A 4 -36.27 -27.32 27.53
CA ASN A 4 -34.86 -26.88 27.62
C ASN A 4 -34.02 -27.33 26.41
N ILE A 5 -34.35 -28.47 25.80
CA ILE A 5 -33.65 -29.01 24.63
C ILE A 5 -33.96 -28.19 23.37
N LYS A 6 -35.21 -27.72 23.21
CA LYS A 6 -35.61 -26.82 22.11
C LYS A 6 -34.95 -25.44 22.20
N LEU A 7 -34.77 -24.91 23.41
CA LEU A 7 -34.11 -23.61 23.61
C LEU A 7 -32.61 -23.68 23.31
N GLN A 8 -31.93 -24.75 23.74
CA GLN A 8 -30.51 -24.96 23.47
C GLN A 8 -30.20 -25.16 21.98
N THR A 9 -31.06 -25.88 21.26
CA THR A 9 -30.91 -26.06 19.81
C THR A 9 -31.09 -24.76 19.04
N ILE A 10 -32.03 -23.90 19.43
CA ILE A 10 -32.21 -22.57 18.81
C ILE A 10 -30.99 -21.67 19.06
N ILE A 11 -30.44 -21.67 20.27
CA ILE A 11 -29.24 -20.88 20.62
C ILE A 11 -28.01 -21.37 19.84
N LEU A 12 -27.86 -22.69 19.67
CA LEU A 12 -26.73 -23.24 18.92
C LEU A 12 -26.82 -22.87 17.42
N LEU A 13 -28.03 -22.89 16.85
CA LEU A 13 -28.27 -22.49 15.46
C LEU A 13 -28.03 -20.99 15.21
N THR A 14 -28.37 -20.12 16.16
CA THR A 14 -28.08 -18.68 16.04
C THR A 14 -26.58 -18.37 16.17
N ILE A 15 -25.85 -19.05 17.06
CA ILE A 15 -24.39 -18.89 17.19
C ILE A 15 -23.67 -19.39 15.92
N PHE A 16 -24.11 -20.51 15.35
CA PHE A 16 -23.54 -21.06 14.11
C PHE A 16 -23.91 -20.23 12.87
N GLY A 17 -25.12 -19.64 12.84
CA GLY A 17 -25.53 -18.70 11.79
C GLY A 17 -24.71 -17.41 11.79
N LEU A 18 -24.45 -16.83 12.98
CA LEU A 18 -23.67 -15.59 13.09
C LEU A 18 -22.20 -15.77 12.70
N SER A 19 -21.56 -16.90 13.04
CA SER A 19 -20.16 -17.14 12.73
C SER A 19 -19.89 -17.20 11.21
N SER A 20 -20.86 -17.66 10.42
CA SER A 20 -20.77 -17.74 8.96
C SER A 20 -20.64 -16.36 8.28
N LEU A 21 -21.18 -15.29 8.88
CA LEU A 21 -21.08 -13.93 8.34
C LEU A 21 -19.67 -13.34 8.51
N PHE A 22 -18.98 -13.69 9.60
CA PHE A 22 -17.63 -13.18 9.90
C PHE A 22 -16.53 -13.86 9.07
N ILE A 23 -16.70 -15.12 8.70
CA ILE A 23 -15.70 -15.87 7.94
C ILE A 23 -15.57 -15.31 6.51
N ASN A 24 -16.69 -14.95 5.87
CA ASN A 24 -16.70 -14.49 4.48
C ASN A 24 -15.96 -13.16 4.26
N GLU A 25 -16.00 -12.24 5.23
CA GLU A 25 -15.32 -10.95 5.10
C GLU A 25 -13.79 -11.10 5.07
N SER A 26 -13.22 -11.99 5.90
CA SER A 26 -11.78 -12.21 5.97
C SER A 26 -11.21 -12.79 4.67
N PHE A 27 -11.89 -13.79 4.09
CA PHE A 27 -11.48 -14.39 2.81
C PHE A 27 -11.59 -13.41 1.63
N ALA A 28 -12.70 -12.66 1.54
CA ALA A 28 -12.87 -11.65 0.50
C ALA A 28 -11.82 -10.52 0.60
N GLN A 29 -11.47 -10.12 1.83
CA GLN A 29 -10.42 -9.13 2.09
C GLN A 29 -9.05 -9.64 1.63
N SER A 30 -8.70 -10.89 1.93
CA SER A 30 -7.44 -11.53 1.51
C SER A 30 -7.30 -11.57 -0.01
N LYS A 31 -8.34 -12.02 -0.73
CA LYS A 31 -8.33 -12.09 -2.21
C LYS A 31 -8.20 -10.70 -2.86
N SER A 32 -8.89 -9.69 -2.31
CA SER A 32 -8.79 -8.30 -2.77
C SER A 32 -7.38 -7.73 -2.56
N GLN A 33 -6.79 -8.02 -1.40
CA GLN A 33 -5.43 -7.60 -1.06
C GLN A 33 -4.41 -8.20 -2.03
N LEU A 34 -4.44 -9.52 -2.24
CA LEU A 34 -3.55 -10.22 -3.18
C LEU A 34 -3.67 -9.67 -4.60
N LYS A 35 -4.89 -9.38 -5.07
CA LYS A 35 -5.09 -8.76 -6.39
C LYS A 35 -4.42 -7.39 -6.50
N LYS A 36 -4.54 -6.54 -5.47
CA LYS A 36 -3.90 -5.22 -5.47
C LYS A 36 -2.38 -5.32 -5.41
N GLU A 37 -1.86 -6.23 -4.60
CA GLU A 37 -0.42 -6.49 -4.52
C GLU A 37 0.12 -6.99 -5.85
N SER A 38 -0.59 -7.92 -6.49
CA SER A 38 -0.26 -8.42 -7.83
C SER A 38 -0.21 -7.29 -8.86
N ILE A 39 -1.18 -6.36 -8.84
CA ILE A 39 -1.15 -5.17 -9.72
C ILE A 39 0.09 -4.33 -9.42
N LEU A 40 0.34 -3.98 -8.15
CA LEU A 40 1.50 -3.17 -7.75
C LEU A 40 2.81 -3.80 -8.21
N SER A 41 2.94 -5.13 -8.12
CA SER A 41 4.18 -5.84 -8.38
C SER A 41 4.37 -6.37 -9.79
N LYS A 42 3.44 -6.07 -10.70
CA LYS A 42 3.44 -6.61 -12.05
C LYS A 42 4.54 -6.04 -12.94
N LYS A 43 4.93 -4.78 -12.70
CA LYS A 43 5.89 -4.04 -13.54
C LYS A 43 6.51 -2.88 -12.77
N LYS A 44 7.52 -2.27 -13.39
CA LYS A 44 8.00 -0.94 -12.99
C LYS A 44 6.98 0.12 -13.37
N TRP A 45 6.85 1.11 -12.51
CA TRP A 45 5.92 2.21 -12.62
C TRP A 45 6.67 3.51 -12.85
N THR A 46 6.31 4.26 -13.88
CA THR A 46 6.95 5.54 -14.19
C THR A 46 6.07 6.69 -13.72
N VAL A 47 6.64 7.63 -13.00
CA VAL A 47 5.95 8.83 -12.53
C VAL A 47 5.66 9.73 -13.72
N THR A 48 4.38 10.04 -13.94
CA THR A 48 3.91 10.89 -15.05
C THR A 48 3.41 12.24 -14.61
N ASP A 49 3.05 12.39 -13.34
CA ASP A 49 2.53 13.65 -12.80
C ASP A 49 2.80 13.73 -11.30
N VAL A 50 3.17 14.94 -10.85
CA VAL A 50 3.50 15.26 -9.47
C VAL A 50 2.82 16.57 -9.11
N SER A 51 1.80 16.51 -8.24
CA SER A 51 0.93 17.66 -8.01
C SER A 51 1.57 18.81 -7.22
N ARG A 52 2.76 18.61 -6.64
CA ARG A 52 3.45 19.63 -5.82
C ARG A 52 4.95 19.59 -6.03
N LYS A 53 5.53 20.73 -6.43
CA LYS A 53 6.98 20.91 -6.62
C LYS A 53 7.84 20.51 -5.41
N LYS A 54 7.31 20.62 -4.18
CA LYS A 54 8.04 20.21 -2.96
C LYS A 54 8.32 18.70 -2.90
N LEU A 55 7.57 17.87 -3.64
CA LEU A 55 7.83 16.43 -3.73
C LEU A 55 9.08 16.10 -4.55
N GLY A 56 9.55 16.98 -5.43
CA GLY A 56 10.80 16.78 -6.17
C GLY A 56 12.05 17.17 -5.38
N LYS A 57 11.91 17.73 -4.16
CA LYS A 57 13.06 18.24 -3.40
C LYS A 57 13.56 17.19 -2.41
N ALA A 58 14.74 16.63 -2.64
CA ALA A 58 15.35 15.59 -1.79
C ALA A 58 15.36 15.96 -0.29
N LYS A 59 15.84 17.16 0.06
CA LYS A 59 15.83 17.70 1.44
C LYS A 59 14.46 17.82 2.10
N LYS A 60 13.38 17.67 1.33
CA LYS A 60 11.99 17.69 1.83
C LYS A 60 11.34 16.32 1.76
N MET A 61 12.01 15.33 1.20
CA MET A 61 11.46 14.02 0.90
C MET A 61 12.36 12.91 1.42
N ASP A 62 13.15 13.18 2.46
CA ASP A 62 13.92 12.15 3.15
C ASP A 62 14.90 11.43 2.18
N ASP A 63 15.49 12.21 1.25
CA ASP A 63 16.35 11.75 0.14
C ASP A 63 15.66 10.84 -0.90
N PHE A 64 14.32 10.84 -0.90
CA PHE A 64 13.46 10.15 -1.86
C PHE A 64 12.60 11.15 -2.67
N PRO A 65 13.21 12.02 -3.49
CA PRO A 65 12.45 12.94 -4.32
C PRO A 65 11.63 12.19 -5.38
N ILE A 66 10.41 12.67 -5.62
CA ILE A 66 9.55 12.15 -6.68
C ILE A 66 9.36 13.24 -7.73
N GLU A 67 9.90 12.99 -8.92
CA GLU A 67 9.79 13.84 -10.10
C GLU A 67 9.18 13.04 -11.25
N ILE A 68 8.79 13.74 -12.32
CA ILE A 68 8.32 13.09 -13.54
C ILE A 68 9.50 12.35 -14.16
N GLY A 69 9.27 11.11 -14.60
CA GLY A 69 10.30 10.22 -15.15
C GLY A 69 10.87 9.22 -14.15
N ASN A 70 10.79 9.49 -12.83
CA ASN A 70 11.26 8.53 -11.83
C ASN A 70 10.55 7.18 -11.97
N GLU A 71 11.29 6.10 -11.73
CA GLU A 71 10.78 4.74 -11.72
C GLU A 71 10.59 4.24 -10.29
N LEU A 72 9.48 3.55 -10.05
CA LEU A 72 9.20 2.79 -8.84
C LEU A 72 8.97 1.32 -9.20
N ASN A 73 9.64 0.43 -8.49
CA ASN A 73 9.45 -1.00 -8.57
C ASN A 73 8.97 -1.54 -7.22
N PHE A 74 7.95 -2.38 -7.24
CA PHE A 74 7.44 -3.07 -6.06
C PHE A 74 7.55 -4.56 -6.34
N SER A 75 8.49 -5.28 -5.73
CA SER A 75 8.62 -6.71 -5.99
C SER A 75 7.67 -7.53 -5.10
N ILE A 76 7.39 -8.76 -5.52
CA ILE A 76 6.51 -9.69 -4.80
C ILE A 76 7.08 -10.00 -3.40
N ASP A 77 8.42 -10.05 -3.25
CA ASP A 77 9.13 -10.26 -1.99
C ASP A 77 9.18 -9.01 -1.07
N LYS A 78 8.30 -8.03 -1.31
CA LYS A 78 8.12 -6.80 -0.52
C LYS A 78 9.31 -5.83 -0.55
N LYS A 79 10.24 -5.98 -1.50
CA LYS A 79 11.28 -4.98 -1.76
C LYS A 79 10.76 -3.87 -2.67
N MET A 80 11.23 -2.65 -2.42
CA MET A 80 10.94 -1.47 -3.22
C MET A 80 12.24 -0.98 -3.84
N GLY A 81 12.17 -0.62 -5.12
CA GLY A 81 13.25 0.08 -5.81
C GLY A 81 12.76 1.41 -6.34
N TRP A 82 13.57 2.44 -6.22
CA TRP A 82 13.37 3.74 -6.83
C TRP A 82 14.58 4.11 -7.64
N LYS A 83 14.35 4.65 -8.84
CA LYS A 83 15.39 5.17 -9.71
C LYS A 83 14.99 6.56 -10.16
N ASN A 84 15.89 7.53 -10.06
CA ASN A 84 15.67 8.85 -10.64
C ASN A 84 16.17 8.95 -12.08
N ASN A 85 15.95 10.11 -12.68
CA ASN A 85 16.36 10.40 -14.05
C ASN A 85 17.90 10.47 -14.22
N ASN A 86 18.64 10.62 -13.12
CA ASN A 86 20.09 10.71 -13.09
C ASN A 86 20.78 9.37 -12.74
N HIS A 87 20.02 8.26 -12.73
CA HIS A 87 20.50 6.91 -12.39
C HIS A 87 20.84 6.67 -10.91
N ASP A 88 20.51 7.60 -10.01
CA ASP A 88 20.54 7.32 -8.58
C ASP A 88 19.48 6.29 -8.24
N TYR A 89 19.86 5.34 -7.40
CA TYR A 89 19.01 4.26 -6.96
C TYR A 89 18.80 4.30 -5.45
N LEU A 90 17.58 4.00 -4.99
CA LEU A 90 17.26 3.81 -3.58
C LEU A 90 16.46 2.51 -3.41
N ALA A 91 16.87 1.69 -2.45
CA ALA A 91 16.17 0.46 -2.08
C ALA A 91 15.36 0.67 -0.80
N GLY A 92 14.31 -0.11 -0.67
CA GLY A 92 13.50 -0.12 0.54
C GLY A 92 12.58 -1.33 0.61
N LYS A 93 11.56 -1.23 1.45
CA LYS A 93 10.47 -2.19 1.57
C LYS A 93 9.14 -1.51 1.31
N TRP A 94 8.14 -2.27 0.89
CA TRP A 94 6.78 -1.77 0.79
C TRP A 94 5.77 -2.69 1.47
N VAL A 95 4.72 -2.08 1.99
CA VAL A 95 3.59 -2.78 2.59
C VAL A 95 2.31 -2.13 2.12
N LEU A 96 1.39 -2.93 1.58
CA LEU A 96 0.03 -2.50 1.30
C LEU A 96 -0.87 -2.96 2.45
N ASP A 97 -1.60 -2.05 3.05
CA ASP A 97 -2.65 -2.35 4.02
C ASP A 97 -3.95 -1.68 3.55
N ARG A 98 -4.85 -2.50 2.99
CA ARG A 98 -6.16 -2.10 2.47
C ARG A 98 -6.11 -1.02 1.38
N LYS A 99 -6.02 0.25 1.79
CA LYS A 99 -5.96 1.46 0.94
C LYS A 99 -4.72 2.30 1.21
N HIS A 100 -3.80 1.83 2.06
CA HIS A 100 -2.59 2.54 2.44
C HIS A 100 -1.37 1.78 1.96
N LEU A 101 -0.51 2.45 1.22
CA LEU A 101 0.80 1.94 0.82
C LEU A 101 1.84 2.62 1.71
N TYR A 102 2.66 1.83 2.37
CA TYR A 102 3.81 2.27 3.14
C TYR A 102 5.07 1.97 2.35
N ILE A 103 5.94 2.95 2.25
CA ILE A 103 7.29 2.80 1.68
C ILE A 103 8.27 3.06 2.80
N ILE A 104 9.13 2.09 3.07
CA ILE A 104 10.11 2.12 4.15
C ILE A 104 11.49 2.10 3.51
N HIS A 105 12.33 3.09 3.82
CA HIS A 105 13.68 3.18 3.26
C HIS A 105 14.62 3.88 4.23
N ASP A 106 15.92 3.79 3.96
CA ASP A 106 16.92 4.54 4.71
C ASP A 106 16.98 5.98 4.21
N GLU A 107 17.06 6.93 5.15
CA GLU A 107 17.37 8.33 4.88
C GLU A 107 18.89 8.50 4.82
N ARG A 108 19.41 8.89 3.65
CA ARG A 108 20.86 8.97 3.40
C ARG A 108 21.55 10.06 4.20
N SER A 109 20.82 11.14 4.50
CA SER A 109 21.38 12.34 5.12
C SER A 109 21.49 12.31 6.65
N LEU A 110 20.82 11.37 7.34
CA LEU A 110 20.71 11.37 8.81
C LEU A 110 20.98 9.99 9.42
N ASN A 111 22.20 9.48 9.25
CA ASN A 111 22.71 8.26 9.92
C ASN A 111 21.97 6.96 9.58
N ASN A 112 21.54 6.77 8.33
CA ASN A 112 20.83 5.55 7.88
C ASN A 112 19.59 5.23 8.73
N ARG A 113 18.88 6.26 9.19
CA ARG A 113 17.62 6.07 9.90
C ARG A 113 16.57 5.52 8.94
N LEU A 114 15.86 4.48 9.38
CA LEU A 114 14.69 3.96 8.68
C LEU A 114 13.53 4.99 8.77
N VAL A 115 13.05 5.41 7.60
CA VAL A 115 11.90 6.31 7.45
C VAL A 115 10.74 5.55 6.81
N SER A 116 9.52 5.82 7.27
CA SER A 116 8.30 5.25 6.71
C SER A 116 7.40 6.35 6.16
N VAL A 117 7.16 6.30 4.84
CA VAL A 117 6.30 7.23 4.12
C VAL A 117 4.96 6.56 3.83
N LYS A 118 3.87 7.21 4.26
CA LYS A 118 2.51 6.71 4.08
C LYS A 118 1.83 7.37 2.88
N TYR A 119 1.26 6.55 2.01
CA TYR A 119 0.42 6.96 0.88
C TYR A 119 -0.98 6.36 1.00
N LYS A 120 -2.01 7.11 0.60
CA LYS A 120 -3.33 6.57 0.29
C LYS A 120 -3.37 6.18 -1.19
N VAL A 121 -3.74 4.94 -1.47
CA VAL A 121 -4.01 4.44 -2.82
C VAL A 121 -5.37 4.97 -3.25
N VAL A 122 -5.37 5.97 -4.14
CA VAL A 122 -6.59 6.60 -4.67
C VAL A 122 -7.13 5.80 -5.85
N LYS A 123 -6.24 5.29 -6.70
CA LYS A 123 -6.58 4.47 -7.86
C LYS A 123 -5.47 3.44 -8.08
N LEU A 124 -5.86 2.21 -8.38
CA LEU A 124 -4.94 1.10 -8.69
C LEU A 124 -5.57 0.25 -9.79
N LYS A 125 -4.95 0.30 -10.98
CA LYS A 125 -5.31 -0.46 -12.18
C LYS A 125 -4.02 -0.94 -12.84
N ASP A 126 -4.09 -1.94 -13.72
CA ASP A 126 -2.93 -2.53 -14.41
C ASP A 126 -2.01 -1.53 -15.14
N ASN A 127 -2.55 -0.38 -15.55
CA ASN A 127 -1.84 0.65 -16.30
C ASN A 127 -1.79 2.01 -15.60
N LYS A 128 -2.30 2.11 -14.36
CA LYS A 128 -2.38 3.40 -13.68
C LYS A 128 -2.48 3.27 -12.18
N ILE A 129 -1.58 3.97 -11.50
CA ILE A 129 -1.63 4.19 -10.05
C ILE A 129 -1.81 5.68 -9.78
N VAL A 130 -2.65 6.00 -8.81
CA VAL A 130 -2.70 7.34 -8.21
C VAL A 130 -2.51 7.21 -6.71
N LEU A 131 -1.43 7.80 -6.20
CA LEU A 131 -1.10 7.81 -4.78
C LEU A 131 -1.22 9.22 -4.22
N LYS A 132 -1.73 9.34 -3.00
CA LYS A 132 -1.76 10.60 -2.24
C LYS A 132 -0.87 10.45 -1.00
N ARG A 133 0.27 11.13 -0.94
CA ARG A 133 1.16 11.14 0.24
C ARG A 133 0.42 11.76 1.43
N LEU A 134 0.44 11.08 2.55
CA LEU A 134 -0.18 11.52 3.81
C LEU A 134 0.87 12.16 4.74
N THR A 135 2.10 11.66 4.72
CA THR A 135 3.26 12.26 5.41
C THR A 135 3.64 13.59 4.76
N LYS A 136 4.14 14.57 5.53
CA LYS A 136 4.65 15.81 4.96
C LYS A 136 5.92 15.52 4.12
N PRO A 137 6.16 16.31 3.05
CA PRO A 137 5.23 17.18 2.36
C PRO A 137 4.10 16.36 1.70
N LYS A 138 2.84 16.77 1.92
CA LYS A 138 1.67 16.12 1.31
C LYS A 138 1.63 16.41 -0.19
N GLY A 139 1.08 15.51 -0.99
CA GLY A 139 0.83 15.73 -2.42
C GLY A 139 0.27 14.48 -3.10
N LYS A 140 0.06 14.55 -4.41
CA LYS A 140 -0.39 13.41 -5.22
C LYS A 140 0.63 13.11 -6.31
N ILE A 141 0.79 11.83 -6.61
CA ILE A 141 1.62 11.33 -7.71
C ILE A 141 0.79 10.37 -8.57
N LYS A 142 0.99 10.43 -9.88
CA LYS A 142 0.39 9.49 -10.83
C LYS A 142 1.49 8.68 -11.49
N LEU A 143 1.27 7.38 -11.61
CA LEU A 143 2.20 6.46 -12.23
C LEU A 143 1.49 5.64 -13.31
N ILE A 144 2.24 5.26 -14.35
CA ILE A 144 1.80 4.36 -15.42
C ILE A 144 2.72 3.16 -15.55
#